data_AF-B5CWT7-F1
#
_entry.id   AF-B5CWT7-F1
#
_cell.length_a   1.000
_cell.length_b   1.000
_cell.length_c   1.000
_cell.angle_alpha   90.00
_cell.angle_beta   90.00
_cell.angle_gamma   90.00
#
_symmetry.space_group_name_H-M   'P 1'
#
loop_
_entity.id
_entity.type
_entity.pdbx_description
1 polymer ?
#
loop_
_entity_poly.entity_id
_entity_poly.type
_entity_poly.pdbx_seq_one_letter_code
_entity_poly.pdbx_strand_id
1 'polypeptide(L)'
;MTQKMNLALGVNFDLLGTNLAGIYQKTENSSELLLMPTIVNSSNAISLEKIAKELEDVFKIEGADKSIENTVNSVQSADKPFDWGKIQLQLKSAFLYKKVTSGAKKASEAAGENGSAAGTDVAKTGTTDTDVTEYAFAISVNLADALPDLGIIKINNLFVGVWNTERTGVLAQMGIGEISTMLQQLG
;
A
#
# COMPACT_ATOMS: atom_id res chain seq x y z
N MET A 1 24.77 -14.73 32.46
CA MET A 1 24.61 -13.45 31.73
C MET A 1 23.85 -13.75 30.46
N THR A 2 22.64 -13.22 30.29
CA THR A 2 21.88 -13.40 29.04
C THR A 2 22.45 -12.45 27.99
N GLN A 3 22.92 -12.98 26.87
CA GLN A 3 23.56 -12.19 25.82
C GLN A 3 22.50 -11.35 25.10
N LYS A 4 22.73 -10.03 24.98
CA LYS A 4 21.87 -9.13 24.21
C LYS A 4 22.04 -9.46 22.73
N MET A 5 20.98 -9.94 22.08
CA MET A 5 21.00 -10.29 20.66
C MET A 5 20.28 -9.22 19.84
N ASN A 6 20.98 -8.66 18.86
CA ASN A 6 20.42 -7.82 17.81
C ASN A 6 20.54 -8.57 16.48
N LEU A 7 19.47 -8.60 15.69
CA LEU A 7 19.40 -9.28 14.39
C LEU A 7 18.77 -8.34 13.36
N ALA A 8 19.30 -8.33 12.14
CA ALA A 8 18.66 -7.68 10.99
C ALA A 8 18.72 -8.60 9.77
N LEU A 9 17.60 -8.72 9.07
CA LEU A 9 17.45 -9.48 7.82
C LEU A 9 16.84 -8.56 6.77
N GLY A 10 17.37 -8.60 5.55
CA GLY A 10 16.89 -7.76 4.45
C GLY A 10 16.72 -8.57 3.17
N VAL A 11 15.69 -8.26 2.41
CA VAL A 11 15.44 -8.80 1.07
C VAL A 11 15.08 -7.65 0.12
N ASN A 12 15.54 -7.75 -1.13
CA ASN A 12 15.10 -6.87 -2.20
C ASN A 12 14.36 -7.71 -3.25
N PHE A 13 13.24 -7.21 -3.75
CA PHE A 13 12.43 -7.90 -4.76
C PHE A 13 11.66 -6.89 -5.60
N ASP A 14 11.23 -7.30 -6.79
CA ASP A 14 10.42 -6.45 -7.66
C ASP A 14 8.94 -6.80 -7.53
N LEU A 15 8.11 -5.76 -7.39
CA LEU A 15 6.64 -5.85 -7.43
C LEU A 15 6.12 -4.82 -8.41
N LEU A 16 5.35 -5.26 -9.41
CA LEU A 16 4.78 -4.38 -10.45
C LEU A 16 5.86 -3.44 -11.04
N GLY A 17 7.02 -4.01 -11.38
CA GLY A 17 8.13 -3.27 -11.99
C GLY A 17 8.80 -2.26 -11.06
N THR A 18 8.54 -2.35 -9.75
CA THR A 18 9.08 -1.47 -8.72
C THR A 18 9.92 -2.27 -7.73
N ASN A 19 11.16 -1.87 -7.51
CA ASN A 19 12.04 -2.54 -6.57
C ASN A 19 11.70 -2.14 -5.13
N LEU A 20 11.41 -3.14 -4.30
CA LEU A 20 11.04 -3.01 -2.89
C LEU A 20 12.13 -3.64 -2.01
N ALA A 21 12.38 -3.01 -0.88
CA ALA A 21 13.14 -3.56 0.23
C ALA A 21 12.20 -3.96 1.36
N GLY A 22 12.34 -5.21 1.81
CA GLY A 22 11.77 -5.71 3.06
C GLY A 22 12.89 -5.87 4.09
N ILE A 23 12.77 -5.22 5.24
CA ILE A 23 13.76 -5.27 6.31
C ILE A 23 13.04 -5.72 7.59
N TYR A 24 13.55 -6.78 8.21
CA TYR A 24 13.17 -7.19 9.55
C TYR A 24 14.32 -6.91 10.52
N GLN A 25 14.04 -6.25 11.63
CA GLN A 25 15.00 -5.98 12.68
C GLN A 25 14.46 -6.46 14.03
N LYS A 26 15.30 -7.15 14.80
CA LYS A 26 15.00 -7.55 16.17
C LYS A 26 16.08 -7.01 17.10
N THR A 27 15.63 -6.36 18.17
CA THR A 27 16.47 -5.90 19.28
C THR A 27 16.06 -6.64 20.56
N GLU A 28 16.70 -6.30 21.68
CA GLU A 28 16.32 -6.82 23.00
C GLU A 28 14.85 -6.54 23.34
N ASN A 29 14.31 -5.41 22.88
CA ASN A 29 13.00 -4.91 23.30
C ASN A 29 11.98 -4.78 22.16
N SER A 30 12.39 -4.89 20.89
CA SER A 30 11.49 -4.71 19.75
C SER A 30 11.71 -5.71 18.61
N SER A 31 10.66 -5.94 17.85
CA SER A 31 10.69 -6.55 16.51
C SER A 31 10.04 -5.58 15.54
N GLU A 32 10.73 -5.26 14.47
CA GLU A 32 10.34 -4.26 13.49
C GLU A 32 10.38 -4.87 12.09
N LEU A 33 9.38 -4.54 11.28
CA LEU A 33 9.28 -4.87 9.87
C LEU A 33 9.07 -3.57 9.10
N LEU A 34 9.85 -3.35 8.06
CA LEU A 34 9.72 -2.25 7.13
C LEU A 34 9.67 -2.80 5.70
N LEU A 35 8.66 -2.40 4.95
CA LEU A 35 8.58 -2.58 3.50
C LEU A 35 8.54 -1.18 2.87
N MET A 36 9.41 -0.91 1.91
CA MET A 36 9.37 0.34 1.15
C MET A 36 10.06 0.20 -0.22
N PRO A 37 9.77 1.09 -1.19
CA PRO A 37 10.52 1.15 -2.43
C PRO A 37 11.98 1.54 -2.19
N THR A 38 12.92 0.90 -2.87
CA THR A 38 14.36 1.21 -2.77
C THR A 38 14.74 2.48 -3.54
N ILE A 39 13.95 2.81 -4.56
CA ILE A 39 14.11 4.00 -5.39
C ILE A 39 12.77 4.71 -5.47
N VAL A 40 12.77 5.99 -5.09
CA VAL A 40 11.59 6.85 -5.18
C VAL A 40 11.36 7.18 -6.66
N ASN A 41 10.15 6.92 -7.17
CA ASN A 41 9.74 7.13 -8.58
C ASN A 41 10.31 6.14 -9.62
N SER A 42 10.75 4.95 -9.22
CA SER A 42 11.24 3.91 -10.16
C SER A 42 10.16 3.09 -10.85
N SER A 43 8.89 3.39 -10.61
CA SER A 43 7.81 2.52 -11.04
C SER A 43 7.61 2.58 -12.56
N ASN A 44 7.86 1.46 -13.22
CA ASN A 44 7.53 1.27 -14.62
C ASN A 44 6.08 0.83 -14.76
N ALA A 45 5.37 1.40 -15.72
CA ALA A 45 4.01 0.96 -16.04
C ALA A 45 4.04 -0.44 -16.64
N ILE A 46 3.16 -1.33 -16.18
CA ILE A 46 3.03 -2.71 -16.67
C ILE A 46 1.61 -2.91 -17.18
N SER A 47 1.44 -3.52 -18.35
CA SER A 47 0.11 -3.77 -18.89
C SER A 47 -0.64 -4.82 -18.07
N LEU A 48 -1.97 -4.69 -17.99
CA LEU A 48 -2.83 -5.67 -17.33
C LEU A 48 -2.68 -7.06 -17.97
N GLU A 49 -2.53 -7.11 -19.30
CA GLU A 49 -2.25 -8.35 -20.04
C GLU A 49 -0.97 -9.04 -19.57
N LYS A 50 0.10 -8.27 -19.37
CA LYS A 50 1.36 -8.83 -18.87
C LYS A 50 1.22 -9.35 -17.44
N ILE A 51 0.51 -8.62 -16.57
CA ILE A 51 0.24 -9.06 -15.20
C ILE A 51 -0.54 -10.38 -15.21
N ALA A 52 -1.59 -10.49 -16.03
CA ALA A 52 -2.40 -11.70 -16.11
C ALA A 52 -1.58 -12.92 -16.56
N LYS A 53 -0.74 -12.76 -17.59
CA LYS A 53 0.17 -13.80 -18.07
C LYS A 53 1.20 -14.20 -17.01
N GLU A 54 1.82 -13.22 -16.35
CA GLU A 54 2.81 -13.51 -15.29
C GLU A 54 2.19 -14.24 -14.10
N LEU A 55 0.94 -13.93 -13.72
CA LEU A 55 0.24 -14.68 -12.66
C LEU A 55 -0.02 -16.14 -13.07
N GLU A 56 -0.49 -16.38 -14.29
CA GLU A 56 -0.68 -17.74 -14.81
C GLU A 56 0.65 -18.51 -14.84
N ASP A 57 1.71 -17.87 -15.34
CA ASP A 57 3.03 -18.49 -15.45
C ASP A 57 3.66 -18.83 -14.10
N VAL A 58 3.57 -17.93 -13.12
CA VAL A 58 4.18 -18.08 -11.79
C VAL A 58 3.39 -19.03 -10.91
N PHE A 59 2.06 -18.87 -10.86
CA PHE A 59 1.20 -19.64 -9.96
C PHE A 59 0.57 -20.88 -10.60
N LYS A 60 0.81 -21.09 -11.91
CA LYS A 60 0.25 -22.20 -12.70
C LYS A 60 -1.28 -22.23 -12.63
N ILE A 61 -1.90 -21.06 -12.67
CA ILE A 61 -3.37 -20.88 -12.67
C ILE A 61 -3.82 -20.81 -14.12
N GLU A 62 -4.08 -21.98 -14.72
CA GLU A 62 -4.50 -22.07 -16.12
C GLU A 62 -5.78 -21.23 -16.38
N GLY A 63 -5.73 -20.39 -17.42
CA GLY A 63 -6.88 -19.60 -17.87
C GLY A 63 -7.18 -18.34 -17.05
N ALA A 64 -6.26 -17.90 -16.18
CA ALA A 64 -6.38 -16.62 -15.49
C ALA A 64 -6.44 -15.45 -16.49
N ASP A 65 -5.67 -15.51 -17.57
CA ASP A 65 -5.67 -14.57 -18.68
C ASP A 65 -7.06 -14.46 -19.33
N LYS A 66 -7.64 -15.59 -19.73
CA LYS A 66 -8.95 -15.69 -20.39
C LYS A 66 -10.08 -15.29 -19.47
N SER A 67 -9.99 -15.59 -18.18
CA SER A 67 -11.01 -15.20 -17.20
C SER A 67 -11.07 -13.69 -17.03
N ILE A 68 -9.91 -13.03 -16.94
CA ILE A 68 -9.80 -11.57 -16.85
C ILE A 68 -10.28 -10.95 -18.16
N GLU A 69 -9.81 -11.44 -19.31
CA GLU A 69 -10.23 -10.99 -20.64
C GLU A 69 -11.76 -11.07 -20.79
N ASN A 70 -12.37 -12.22 -20.48
CA ASN A 70 -13.82 -12.41 -20.61
C ASN A 70 -14.61 -11.47 -19.69
N THR A 71 -14.17 -11.29 -18.44
CA THR A 71 -14.83 -10.39 -17.49
C THR A 71 -14.79 -8.94 -17.99
N VAL A 72 -13.62 -8.51 -18.46
CA VAL A 72 -13.43 -7.15 -18.98
C VAL A 72 -14.19 -6.95 -20.29
N ASN A 73 -14.22 -7.94 -21.18
CA ASN A 73 -14.96 -7.88 -22.44
C ASN A 73 -16.48 -7.88 -22.22
N SER A 74 -16.98 -8.51 -21.16
CA SER A 74 -18.42 -8.56 -20.83
C SER A 74 -19.04 -7.20 -20.49
N VAL A 75 -18.22 -6.22 -20.06
CA VAL A 75 -18.69 -4.86 -19.73
C VAL A 75 -18.52 -3.88 -20.89
N GLN A 76 -18.00 -4.33 -22.04
CA GLN A 76 -17.82 -3.49 -23.22
C GLN A 76 -19.12 -3.34 -24.01
N SER A 77 -19.37 -2.13 -24.49
CA SER A 77 -20.43 -1.88 -25.47
C SER A 77 -19.86 -2.10 -26.88
N ALA A 78 -20.61 -2.78 -27.74
CA ALA A 78 -20.19 -3.09 -29.13
C ALA A 78 -19.80 -1.83 -29.93
N ASP A 79 -20.38 -0.68 -29.60
CA ASP A 79 -20.16 0.59 -30.30
C ASP A 79 -18.91 1.35 -29.82
N LYS A 80 -18.31 0.95 -28.69
CA LYS A 80 -17.15 1.61 -28.08
C LYS A 80 -16.23 0.58 -27.41
N PRO A 81 -15.38 -0.10 -28.19
CA PRO A 81 -14.53 -1.16 -27.68
C PRO A 81 -13.49 -0.61 -26.70
N PHE A 82 -13.20 -1.40 -25.67
CA PHE A 82 -12.21 -1.13 -24.65
C PHE A 82 -11.02 -2.06 -24.83
N ASP A 83 -9.81 -1.51 -24.87
CA ASP A 83 -8.59 -2.29 -25.10
C ASP A 83 -7.89 -2.56 -23.77
N TRP A 84 -8.17 -3.73 -23.18
CA TRP A 84 -7.65 -4.09 -21.87
C TRP A 84 -6.13 -4.30 -21.85
N GLY A 85 -5.54 -4.69 -22.99
CA GLY A 85 -4.09 -4.82 -23.14
C GLY A 85 -3.36 -3.48 -23.06
N LYS A 86 -4.07 -2.38 -23.31
CA LYS A 86 -3.55 -1.01 -23.16
C LYS A 86 -3.74 -0.41 -21.78
N ILE A 87 -4.45 -1.07 -20.87
CA ILE A 87 -4.49 -0.65 -19.47
C ILE A 87 -3.11 -0.89 -18.88
N GLN A 88 -2.52 0.14 -18.29
CA GLN A 88 -1.23 0.00 -17.61
C GLN A 88 -1.36 0.34 -16.13
N LEU A 89 -0.84 -0.52 -15.27
CA LEU A 89 -0.79 -0.32 -13.83
C LEU A 89 0.61 0.13 -13.43
N GLN A 90 0.68 1.06 -12.50
CA GLN A 90 1.92 1.58 -11.93
C GLN A 90 1.80 1.64 -10.41
N LEU A 91 2.71 0.99 -9.69
CA LEU A 91 2.78 1.04 -8.24
C LEU A 91 3.42 2.36 -7.79
N LYS A 92 2.62 3.29 -7.26
CA LYS A 92 3.10 4.60 -6.80
C LYS A 92 3.72 4.52 -5.41
N SER A 93 3.13 3.72 -4.52
CA SER A 93 3.63 3.54 -3.16
C SER A 93 3.30 2.13 -2.66
N ALA A 94 4.26 1.54 -1.94
CA ALA A 94 4.09 0.33 -1.16
C ALA A 94 4.90 0.47 0.13
N PHE A 95 4.21 0.80 1.20
CA PHE A 95 4.79 1.01 2.52
C PHE A 95 4.04 0.16 3.55
N LEU A 96 4.81 -0.54 4.37
CA LEU A 96 4.34 -1.20 5.58
C LEU A 96 5.41 -1.03 6.65
N TYR A 97 5.03 -0.48 7.79
CA TYR A 97 5.86 -0.47 8.98
C TYR A 97 5.10 -1.13 10.12
N LYS A 98 5.73 -2.12 10.76
CA LYS A 98 5.20 -2.77 11.95
C LYS A 98 6.27 -2.81 13.02
N LYS A 99 5.97 -2.27 14.20
CA LYS A 99 6.81 -2.42 15.39
C LYS A 99 6.01 -3.16 16.45
N VAL A 100 6.63 -4.18 17.04
CA VAL A 100 6.12 -4.92 18.18
C VAL A 100 7.12 -4.78 19.31
N THR A 101 6.66 -4.39 20.49
CA THR A 101 7.49 -4.23 21.68
C THR A 101 7.33 -5.46 22.57
N SER A 102 8.45 -5.96 23.09
CA SER A 102 8.48 -7.15 23.94
C SER A 102 8.04 -6.76 25.35
N GLY A 103 6.73 -6.72 25.58
CA GLY A 103 6.16 -6.45 26.89
C GLY A 103 6.36 -7.62 27.86
N ALA A 104 7.33 -7.53 28.78
CA ALA A 104 7.31 -8.29 30.02
C ALA A 104 6.21 -7.72 30.95
N LYS A 105 4.95 -8.08 30.67
CA LYS A 105 3.78 -8.22 31.57
C LYS A 105 2.50 -8.01 30.75
N LYS A 106 1.89 -9.11 30.29
CA LYS A 106 0.43 -9.19 30.29
C LYS A 106 0.01 -9.21 31.76
N ALA A 107 -0.40 -8.06 32.29
CA ALA A 107 -1.09 -8.03 33.57
C ALA A 107 -2.37 -8.85 33.40
N SER A 108 -2.43 -9.92 34.20
CA SER A 108 -3.59 -10.75 34.48
C SER A 108 -4.90 -9.95 34.47
N GLU A 109 -5.74 -10.19 33.47
CA GLU A 109 -7.18 -9.92 33.59
C GLU A 109 -7.74 -10.89 34.63
N ALA A 110 -7.93 -10.38 35.85
CA ALA A 110 -8.84 -10.96 36.82
C ALA A 110 -9.80 -9.84 37.26
N ALA A 111 -11.02 -9.95 36.75
CA ALA A 111 -12.32 -9.37 37.12
C ALA A 111 -12.42 -8.30 38.24
N GLY A 112 -13.26 -7.29 37.98
CA GLY A 112 -13.90 -6.47 39.01
C GLY A 112 -14.71 -5.30 38.43
N GLU A 113 -16.02 -5.50 38.25
CA GLU A 113 -17.01 -4.48 37.90
C GLU A 113 -17.13 -3.34 38.94
N ASN A 114 -17.32 -2.11 38.42
CA ASN A 114 -18.30 -1.06 38.84
C ASN A 114 -17.71 0.36 38.96
N GLY A 115 -18.38 1.31 38.32
CA GLY A 115 -18.57 2.66 38.88
C GLY A 115 -17.96 3.86 38.14
N SER A 116 -18.75 4.42 37.21
CA SER A 116 -19.06 5.86 36.97
C SER A 116 -18.11 7.01 37.40
N ALA A 117 -18.03 7.98 36.47
CA ALA A 117 -17.99 9.45 36.62
C ALA A 117 -16.66 10.22 36.47
N ALA A 118 -16.65 11.04 35.39
CA ALA A 118 -16.22 12.44 35.28
C ALA A 118 -14.76 12.86 35.55
N GLY A 119 -14.10 13.27 34.44
CA GLY A 119 -13.36 14.54 34.31
C GLY A 119 -11.92 14.60 34.83
N THR A 120 -10.95 14.77 33.93
CA THR A 120 -9.99 15.91 33.86
C THR A 120 -8.84 15.61 32.89
N ASP A 121 -8.56 16.57 32.01
CA ASP A 121 -7.38 16.61 31.14
C ASP A 121 -6.09 16.64 31.96
N VAL A 122 -5.19 15.66 31.78
CA VAL A 122 -3.78 15.77 32.20
C VAL A 122 -2.85 15.01 31.25
N ALA A 123 -1.89 15.78 30.70
CA ALA A 123 -0.55 15.40 30.23
C ALA A 123 -0.39 14.46 29.02
N LYS A 124 -0.19 15.10 27.87
CA LYS A 124 0.53 14.56 26.70
C LYS A 124 2.03 14.49 27.01
N THR A 125 2.45 13.49 27.78
CA THR A 125 3.86 13.08 27.89
C THR A 125 3.89 11.58 28.16
N GLY A 126 4.09 10.79 27.11
CA GLY A 126 4.24 9.36 27.22
C GLY A 126 4.84 8.81 25.95
N THR A 127 6.15 8.59 25.96
CA THR A 127 6.82 7.69 25.01
C THR A 127 6.29 6.29 25.31
N THR A 128 5.09 5.98 24.82
CA THR A 128 4.54 4.64 24.91
C THR A 128 5.24 3.81 23.84
N ASP A 129 6.08 2.88 24.27
CA ASP A 129 6.51 1.73 23.48
C ASP A 129 5.25 0.89 23.19
N THR A 130 4.43 1.38 22.27
CA THR A 130 3.22 0.74 21.79
C THR A 130 3.53 0.05 20.48
N ASP A 131 2.86 -1.08 20.27
CA ASP A 131 2.87 -1.73 18.98
C ASP A 131 2.29 -0.77 17.93
N VAL A 132 2.97 -0.66 16.80
CA VAL A 132 2.61 0.23 15.69
C VAL A 132 2.39 -0.61 14.46
N THR A 133 1.34 -0.31 13.70
CA THR A 133 1.15 -0.81 12.33
C THR A 133 0.72 0.36 11.45
N GLU A 134 1.59 0.73 10.53
CA GLU A 134 1.38 1.78 9.55
C GLU A 134 1.49 1.19 8.14
N TYR A 135 0.64 1.62 7.24
CA TYR A 135 0.66 1.19 5.85
C TYR A 135 0.24 2.34 4.93
N ALA A 136 0.72 2.23 3.70
CA ALA A 136 0.29 3.04 2.58
C ALA A 136 0.50 2.23 1.30
N PHE A 137 -0.53 2.18 0.47
CA PHE A 137 -0.48 1.49 -0.80
C PHE A 137 -1.20 2.32 -1.85
N ALA A 138 -0.55 2.55 -3.00
CA ALA A 138 -1.11 3.36 -4.07
C ALA A 138 -0.80 2.78 -5.44
N ILE A 139 -1.82 2.70 -6.29
CA ILE A 139 -1.72 2.30 -7.70
C ILE A 139 -2.29 3.42 -8.56
N SER A 140 -1.59 3.70 -9.66
CA SER A 140 -2.10 4.49 -10.78
C SER A 140 -2.41 3.56 -11.95
N VAL A 141 -3.52 3.82 -12.63
CA VAL A 141 -3.99 3.04 -13.77
C VAL A 141 -4.11 3.98 -14.96
N ASN A 142 -3.20 3.85 -15.92
CA ASN A 142 -3.25 4.58 -17.18
C ASN A 142 -4.29 3.91 -18.10
N LEU A 143 -5.24 4.73 -18.56
CA LEU A 143 -6.38 4.33 -19.38
C LEU A 143 -6.44 5.12 -20.70
N ALA A 144 -5.45 5.98 -20.98
CA ALA A 144 -5.49 6.97 -22.05
C ALA A 144 -5.70 6.37 -23.45
N ASP A 145 -5.19 5.16 -23.68
CA ASP A 145 -5.33 4.42 -24.93
C ASP A 145 -6.26 3.19 -24.80
N ALA A 146 -6.74 2.91 -23.58
CA ALA A 146 -7.62 1.78 -23.28
C ALA A 146 -9.09 2.15 -23.43
N LEU A 147 -9.47 3.37 -23.03
CA LEU A 147 -10.85 3.84 -23.08
C LEU A 147 -11.22 4.49 -24.41
N PRO A 148 -12.48 4.34 -24.87
CA PRO A 148 -12.99 5.02 -26.05
C PRO A 148 -13.05 6.53 -25.83
N ASP A 149 -12.83 7.31 -26.89
CA ASP A 149 -12.98 8.76 -26.85
C ASP A 149 -14.47 9.13 -26.66
N LEU A 150 -14.77 9.91 -25.61
CA LEU A 150 -16.13 10.42 -25.33
C LEU A 150 -16.32 11.87 -25.83
N GLY A 151 -15.38 12.40 -26.61
CA GLY A 151 -15.41 13.73 -27.19
C GLY A 151 -14.95 14.80 -26.21
N ILE A 152 -15.87 15.29 -25.36
CA ILE A 152 -15.56 16.39 -24.41
C ILE A 152 -14.93 15.91 -23.09
N ILE A 153 -15.01 14.60 -22.80
CA ILE A 153 -14.48 14.01 -21.57
C ILE A 153 -13.54 12.86 -21.96
N LYS A 154 -12.29 12.93 -21.50
CA LYS A 154 -11.33 11.83 -21.62
C LYS A 154 -10.81 11.44 -20.25
N ILE A 155 -10.95 10.17 -19.89
CA ILE A 155 -10.39 9.62 -18.66
C ILE A 155 -9.01 9.05 -19.00
N ASN A 156 -7.95 9.76 -18.60
CA ASN A 156 -6.58 9.34 -18.90
C ASN A 156 -5.98 8.45 -17.81
N ASN A 157 -6.34 8.68 -16.55
CA ASN A 157 -5.74 7.99 -15.42
C ASN A 157 -6.75 7.84 -14.28
N LEU A 158 -6.78 6.65 -13.69
CA LEU A 158 -7.45 6.37 -12.42
C LEU A 158 -6.37 6.20 -11.34
N PHE A 159 -6.59 6.77 -10.17
CA PHE A 159 -5.68 6.64 -9.04
C PHE A 159 -6.43 6.06 -7.83
N VAL A 160 -5.83 5.06 -7.18
CA VAL A 160 -6.38 4.43 -5.99
C VAL A 160 -5.28 4.37 -4.92
N GLY A 161 -5.56 4.93 -3.74
CA GLY A 161 -4.66 4.93 -2.60
C GLY A 161 -5.39 4.54 -1.32
N VAL A 162 -4.76 3.75 -0.48
CA VAL A 162 -5.25 3.38 0.87
C VAL A 162 -4.09 3.53 1.85
N TRP A 163 -4.29 4.25 2.95
CA TRP A 163 -3.26 4.51 3.94
C TRP A 163 -3.83 4.78 5.34
N ASN A 164 -3.02 4.54 6.36
CA ASN A 164 -3.27 5.02 7.73
C ASN A 164 -2.07 5.76 8.34
N THR A 165 -0.95 5.86 7.63
CA THR A 165 0.24 6.58 8.09
C THR A 165 0.08 8.09 7.92
N GLU A 166 0.69 8.86 8.82
CA GLU A 166 0.78 10.32 8.73
C GLU A 166 2.16 10.78 8.22
N ARG A 167 3.02 9.83 7.81
CA ARG A 167 4.38 10.13 7.33
C ARG A 167 4.32 10.88 6.01
N THR A 168 4.61 12.18 6.08
CA THR A 168 4.57 13.09 4.92
C THR A 168 5.41 12.60 3.73
N GLY A 169 6.58 12.01 3.97
CA GLY A 169 7.41 11.41 2.91
C GLY A 169 6.75 10.24 2.19
N VAL A 170 5.99 9.40 2.92
CA VAL A 170 5.24 8.27 2.35
C VAL A 170 4.01 8.78 1.59
N LEU A 171 3.28 9.74 2.17
CA LEU A 171 2.10 10.33 1.55
C LEU A 171 2.46 11.09 0.26
N ALA A 172 3.57 11.83 0.25
CA ALA A 172 4.08 12.49 -0.95
C ALA A 172 4.39 11.50 -2.07
N GLN A 173 4.94 10.32 -1.74
CA GLN A 173 5.20 9.27 -2.73
C GLN A 173 3.93 8.64 -3.31
N MET A 174 2.85 8.58 -2.54
CA MET A 174 1.57 8.10 -3.06
C MET A 174 1.08 9.00 -4.19
N GLY A 175 1.55 10.25 -4.32
CA GLY A 175 1.05 11.18 -5.32
C GLY A 175 -0.41 11.56 -5.08
N ILE A 176 -0.92 11.28 -3.87
CA ILE A 176 -2.17 11.85 -3.39
C ILE A 176 -1.89 13.33 -3.22
N GLY A 177 -2.28 14.13 -4.20
CA GLY A 177 -2.55 15.52 -3.91
C GLY A 177 -3.69 15.51 -2.90
N GLU A 178 -3.37 15.73 -1.63
CA GLU A 178 -4.36 16.16 -0.65
C GLU A 178 -5.28 17.17 -1.34
N ILE A 179 -6.60 17.03 -1.22
CA ILE A 179 -7.54 17.96 -1.84
C ILE A 179 -7.12 19.40 -1.46
N SER A 180 -6.68 19.60 -0.22
CA SER A 180 -6.08 20.84 0.28
C SER A 180 -4.89 21.35 -0.55
N THR A 181 -3.97 20.46 -0.95
CA THR A 181 -2.81 20.80 -1.80
C THR A 181 -3.23 21.08 -3.24
N MET A 182 -4.19 20.35 -3.79
CA MET A 182 -4.75 20.63 -5.11
C MET A 182 -5.55 21.94 -5.13
N LEU A 183 -6.31 22.22 -4.06
CA LEU A 183 -7.02 23.49 -3.88
C LEU A 183 -6.04 24.66 -3.72
N GLN A 184 -4.93 24.49 -2.99
CA GLN A 184 -3.88 25.50 -2.91
C GLN A 184 -3.25 25.83 -4.27
N GLN A 185 -3.24 24.89 -5.21
CA GLN A 185 -2.76 25.11 -6.58
C GLN A 185 -3.80 25.82 -7.46
N LEU A 186 -5.07 25.87 -7.05
CA LEU A 186 -6.17 26.48 -7.80
C LEU A 186 -6.45 27.94 -7.41
N GLY A 187 -5.87 28.42 -6.31
CA GLY A 187 -6.03 29.80 -5.81
C GLY A 187 -7.21 29.96 -4.86
#